data_AF-X1VJY6-F1
#
_entry.id   AF-X1VJY6-F1
#
_cell.length_a   1.000
_cell.length_b   1.000
_cell.length_c   1.000
_cell.angle_alpha   90.00
_cell.angle_beta   90.00
_cell.angle_gamma   90.00
#
_symmetry.space_group_name_H-M   'P 1'
#
loop_
_entity.id
_entity.type
_entity.pdbx_description
1 polymer ?
#
loop_
_entity_poly.entity_id
_entity_poly.type
_entity_poly.pdbx_seq_one_letter_code
_entity_poly.pdbx_strand_id
1 'polypeptide(L)'
;STPNEGFAVWIEDTTVQKVYNGTAWVFFGSTINHANITGVTPDQHHPQAHTLGSHTTKEHAELTEVTPDQHHPQAHTLGSHSTKAHGELTDIGPSDHHAKTGNYEVFPLTEKVTSLPAAGADNVGRIMRERSGVGQATKVCICMENAADGYEWVQIGIST
;
A
#
# COMPACT_ATOMS: atom_id res chain seq x y z
N SER A 1 79.24 18.89 29.89
CA SER A 1 78.01 18.75 30.70
C SER A 1 77.04 17.86 29.96
N THR A 2 76.16 17.16 30.67
CA THR A 2 75.06 16.41 30.05
C THR A 2 74.07 17.41 29.42
N PRO A 3 73.68 17.26 28.14
CA PRO A 3 72.69 18.13 27.51
C PRO A 3 71.30 18.00 28.15
N ASN A 4 70.44 18.99 27.95
CA ASN A 4 69.02 18.86 28.29
C ASN A 4 68.30 17.96 27.28
N GLU A 5 67.20 17.34 27.70
CA GLU A 5 66.31 16.59 26.80
C GLU A 5 65.85 17.46 25.62
N GLY A 6 65.82 16.88 24.42
CA GLY A 6 65.45 17.55 23.17
C GLY A 6 66.60 18.25 22.45
N PHE A 7 67.80 18.34 23.04
CA PHE A 7 68.96 18.90 22.36
C PHE A 7 69.35 18.03 21.14
N ALA A 8 69.59 18.65 20.00
CA ALA A 8 69.94 17.97 18.75
C ALA A 8 71.38 18.29 18.33
N VAL A 9 72.08 17.28 17.80
CA VAL A 9 73.44 17.43 17.25
C VAL A 9 73.55 16.74 15.90
N TRP A 10 74.27 17.36 14.99
CA TRP A 10 74.70 16.77 13.73
C TRP A 10 76.07 16.11 13.93
N ILE A 11 76.19 14.82 13.61
CA ILE A 11 77.45 14.08 13.69
C ILE A 11 78.00 13.93 12.28
N GLU A 12 78.98 14.76 11.93
CA GLU A 12 79.56 14.82 10.58
C GLU A 12 80.16 13.48 10.14
N ASP A 13 80.90 12.80 11.02
CA ASP A 13 81.59 11.52 10.74
C ASP A 13 80.67 10.39 10.27
N THR A 14 79.42 10.43 10.70
CA THR A 14 78.42 9.39 10.37
C THR A 14 77.25 9.94 9.57
N THR A 15 77.24 11.25 9.29
CA THR A 15 76.20 11.93 8.52
C THR A 15 74.80 11.70 9.11
N VAL A 16 74.69 11.72 10.44
CA VAL A 16 73.42 11.47 11.17
C VAL A 16 73.12 12.57 12.16
N GLN A 17 71.84 12.91 12.28
CA GLN A 17 71.33 13.76 13.34
C GLN A 17 70.91 12.90 14.53
N LYS A 18 71.35 13.27 15.74
CA LYS A 18 70.91 12.65 16.99
C LYS A 18 70.23 13.66 17.90
N VAL A 19 69.27 13.19 18.69
CA VAL A 19 68.59 13.94 19.76
C VAL A 19 68.91 13.30 21.12
N TYR A 20 69.14 14.11 22.14
CA TYR A 20 69.29 13.63 23.51
C TYR A 20 67.90 13.42 24.14
N ASN A 21 67.57 12.18 24.54
CA ASN A 21 66.27 11.85 25.14
C ASN A 21 66.26 11.97 26.68
N GLY A 22 67.20 12.73 27.26
CA GLY A 22 67.37 12.86 28.70
C GLY A 22 68.27 11.79 29.34
N THR A 23 68.57 10.69 28.64
CA THR A 23 69.49 9.64 29.12
C THR A 23 70.56 9.24 28.10
N ALA A 24 70.22 9.21 26.81
CA ALA A 24 71.10 8.80 25.72
C ALA A 24 70.86 9.60 24.44
N TRP A 25 71.84 9.53 23.53
CA TRP A 25 71.71 10.05 22.17
C TRP A 25 71.05 9.02 21.26
N VAL A 26 69.85 9.35 20.77
CA VAL A 26 69.05 8.51 19.87
C VAL A 26 68.95 9.14 18.48
N PHE A 27 68.60 8.36 17.46
CA PHE A 27 68.43 8.91 16.11
C PHE A 27 67.27 9.90 16.06
N PHE A 28 67.44 10.99 15.32
CA PHE A 28 66.34 11.93 15.09
C PHE A 28 65.16 11.19 14.42
N GLY A 29 63.96 11.31 15.01
CA GLY A 29 62.75 10.60 14.56
C GLY A 29 62.54 9.20 15.17
N SER A 30 63.52 8.61 15.88
CA SER A 30 63.35 7.28 16.51
C SER A 30 62.59 7.30 17.84
N THR A 31 62.24 8.49 18.34
CA THR A 31 61.40 8.67 19.53
C THR A 31 59.91 8.65 19.21
N ILE A 32 59.51 8.46 17.95
CA ILE A 32 58.11 8.26 17.56
C ILE A 32 57.91 6.76 17.35
N ASN A 33 57.47 6.05 18.39
CA ASN A 33 56.91 4.70 18.24
C ASN A 33 55.42 4.72 18.64
N HIS A 34 54.67 3.65 18.35
CA HIS A 34 53.24 3.58 18.67
C HIS A 34 52.92 3.82 20.16
N ALA A 35 53.86 3.57 21.07
CA ALA A 35 53.67 3.82 22.49
C ALA A 35 53.74 5.31 22.88
N ASN A 36 54.25 6.17 21.99
CA ASN A 36 54.30 7.62 22.19
C ASN A 36 52.97 8.33 21.92
N ILE A 37 52.03 7.67 21.23
CA ILE A 37 50.71 8.26 20.97
C ILE A 37 49.79 7.91 22.14
N THR A 38 49.84 8.72 23.19
CA THR A 38 48.92 8.56 24.34
C THR A 38 47.51 9.02 23.94
N GLY A 39 46.48 8.28 24.37
CA GLY A 39 45.09 8.64 24.12
C GLY A 39 44.50 8.19 22.79
N VAL A 40 45.25 7.45 21.96
CA VAL A 40 44.67 6.68 20.85
C VAL A 40 45.06 5.20 20.94
N THR A 41 44.07 4.32 20.93
CA THR A 41 44.29 2.88 20.81
C THR A 41 44.55 2.51 19.35
N PRO A 42 45.10 1.31 19.06
CA PRO A 42 45.18 0.78 17.70
C PRO A 42 43.86 0.83 16.91
N ASP A 43 42.73 0.74 17.62
CA ASP A 43 41.38 0.76 17.04
C ASP A 43 40.89 2.18 16.72
N GLN A 44 41.58 3.24 17.18
CA GLN A 44 41.16 4.63 17.01
C GLN A 44 41.81 5.34 15.82
N HIS A 45 42.86 4.78 15.19
CA HIS A 45 43.55 5.39 14.05
C HIS A 45 43.52 4.57 12.75
N HIS A 46 42.85 3.41 12.76
CA HIS A 46 42.51 2.68 11.54
C HIS A 46 41.00 2.80 11.28
N PRO A 47 40.57 3.07 10.03
CA PRO A 47 39.17 2.87 9.66
C PRO A 47 38.81 1.41 9.91
N GLN A 48 37.82 1.15 10.76
CA GLN A 48 37.30 -0.21 10.91
C GLN A 48 36.67 -0.60 9.57
N ALA A 49 37.31 -1.53 8.86
CA ALA A 49 36.70 -2.18 7.73
C ALA A 49 35.61 -3.12 8.25
N HIS A 50 34.41 -2.59 8.44
CA HIS A 50 33.23 -3.42 8.66
C HIS A 50 32.94 -4.15 7.35
N THR A 51 33.12 -5.48 7.35
CA THR A 51 32.69 -6.32 6.24
C THR A 51 31.33 -6.90 6.57
N LEU A 52 30.63 -7.45 5.58
CA LEU A 52 29.36 -8.13 5.83
C LEU A 52 29.50 -9.31 6.81
N GLY A 53 30.71 -9.87 6.98
CA GLY A 53 31.03 -10.89 7.99
C GLY A 53 31.28 -10.35 9.40
N SER A 54 31.41 -9.03 9.57
CA SER A 54 31.47 -8.36 10.88
C SER A 54 30.11 -8.36 11.59
N HIS A 55 29.04 -8.67 10.87
CA HIS A 55 27.72 -8.95 11.41
C HIS A 55 27.59 -10.47 11.57
N THR A 56 27.66 -10.97 12.80
CA THR A 56 27.70 -12.41 13.12
C THR A 56 26.35 -13.09 12.94
N THR A 57 25.27 -12.33 12.94
CA THR A 57 23.93 -12.85 12.71
C THR A 57 23.28 -12.06 11.58
N LYS A 58 22.67 -12.78 10.64
CA LYS A 58 21.74 -12.19 9.67
C LYS A 58 20.31 -12.36 10.20
N GLU A 59 20.17 -12.40 11.52
CA GLU A 59 18.93 -12.76 12.18
C GLU A 59 18.02 -11.54 12.22
N HIS A 60 16.80 -11.70 11.72
CA HIS A 60 15.78 -10.65 11.75
C HIS A 60 15.46 -10.14 13.16
N ALA A 61 15.78 -10.93 14.20
CA ALA A 61 15.57 -10.56 15.60
C ALA A 61 16.43 -9.36 16.06
N GLU A 62 17.52 -9.04 15.36
CA GLU A 62 18.36 -7.87 15.68
C GLU A 62 17.79 -6.56 15.11
N LEU A 63 16.78 -6.61 14.24
CA LEU A 63 16.05 -5.44 13.74
C LEU A 63 14.99 -4.98 14.74
N THR A 64 15.38 -4.84 16.01
CA THR A 64 14.57 -4.17 17.01
C THR A 64 14.40 -2.72 16.54
N GLU A 65 13.16 -2.26 16.35
CA GLU A 65 12.78 -0.94 15.79
C GLU A 65 12.45 -0.88 14.30
N VAL A 66 12.57 -1.99 13.56
CA VAL A 66 12.04 -2.07 12.19
C VAL A 66 10.73 -2.84 12.20
N THR A 67 9.60 -2.16 12.00
CA THR A 67 8.31 -2.84 11.86
C THR A 67 8.24 -3.58 10.52
N PRO A 68 7.43 -4.66 10.40
CA PRO A 68 7.27 -5.39 9.14
C PRO A 68 6.97 -4.50 7.92
N ASP A 69 6.29 -3.37 8.15
CA ASP A 69 5.89 -2.41 7.11
C ASP A 69 7.04 -1.51 6.60
N GLN A 70 8.18 -1.49 7.29
CA GLN A 70 9.32 -0.66 6.92
C GLN A 70 10.31 -1.34 5.96
N HIS A 71 10.23 -2.65 5.75
CA HIS A 71 11.20 -3.38 4.90
C HIS A 71 10.57 -4.33 3.85
N HIS A 72 9.27 -4.58 3.88
CA HIS A 72 8.58 -5.23 2.77
C HIS A 72 7.42 -4.37 2.29
N PRO A 73 7.29 -4.07 0.98
CA PRO A 73 6.01 -3.62 0.46
C PRO A 73 5.01 -4.74 0.74
N GLN A 74 3.94 -4.43 1.48
CA GLN A 74 2.88 -5.39 1.74
C GLN A 74 2.39 -5.92 0.40
N ALA A 75 2.64 -7.21 0.15
CA ALA A 75 2.12 -7.87 -1.02
C ALA A 75 0.61 -8.01 -0.83
N HIS A 76 -0.14 -7.00 -1.29
CA HIS A 76 -1.59 -7.08 -1.38
C HIS A 76 -1.93 -8.14 -2.43
N THR A 77 -2.15 -9.36 -1.98
CA THR A 77 -2.72 -10.40 -2.85
C THR A 77 -4.16 -10.01 -3.17
N LEU A 78 -4.69 -10.45 -4.31
CA LEU A 78 -6.10 -10.20 -4.65
C LEU A 78 -7.06 -10.69 -3.55
N GLY A 79 -6.66 -11.70 -2.76
CA GLY A 79 -7.38 -12.15 -1.56
C GLY A 79 -7.43 -11.16 -0.40
N SER A 80 -6.46 -10.23 -0.29
CA SER A 80 -6.48 -9.14 0.70
C SER A 80 -7.47 -8.00 0.37
N HIS A 81 -8.02 -8.01 -0.86
CA HIS A 81 -9.02 -7.05 -1.34
C HIS A 81 -10.32 -7.70 -1.81
N SER A 82 -10.46 -9.02 -1.65
CA SER A 82 -11.67 -9.72 -2.04
C SER A 82 -12.02 -10.79 -1.03
N THR A 83 -12.56 -10.36 0.11
CA THR A 83 -13.59 -11.25 0.67
C THR A 83 -14.74 -11.12 -0.33
N LYS A 84 -15.23 -12.22 -0.88
CA LYS A 84 -16.36 -12.18 -1.84
C LYS A 84 -17.67 -11.77 -1.13
N ALA A 85 -17.58 -11.02 -0.03
CA ALA A 85 -18.69 -10.60 0.79
C ALA A 85 -19.33 -9.36 0.18
N HIS A 86 -20.63 -9.45 -0.06
CA HIS A 86 -21.42 -8.33 -0.59
C HIS A 86 -21.47 -7.13 0.37
N GLY A 87 -21.15 -7.33 1.66
CA GLY A 87 -21.10 -6.26 2.66
C GLY A 87 -19.90 -5.31 2.53
N GLU A 88 -18.88 -5.67 1.73
CA GLU A 88 -17.73 -4.78 1.45
C GLU A 88 -18.03 -3.76 0.35
N LEU A 89 -19.14 -3.93 -0.37
CA LEU A 89 -19.61 -3.01 -1.40
C LEU A 89 -20.41 -1.88 -0.75
N THR A 90 -19.73 -0.98 -0.01
CA THR A 90 -20.35 0.28 0.40
C THR A 90 -20.50 1.18 -0.82
N ASP A 91 -21.55 2.00 -0.86
CA ASP A 91 -21.84 2.95 -1.94
C ASP A 91 -22.11 2.33 -3.33
N ILE A 92 -22.32 1.01 -3.40
CA ILE A 92 -22.85 0.32 -4.59
C ILE A 92 -24.34 0.08 -4.40
N GLY A 93 -25.17 0.91 -5.03
CA GLY A 93 -26.61 0.78 -5.09
C GLY A 93 -27.10 -0.05 -6.29
N PRO A 94 -28.42 -0.32 -6.37
CA PRO A 94 -29.03 -1.08 -7.47
C PRO A 94 -28.80 -0.49 -8.86
N SER A 95 -28.39 0.77 -8.97
CA SER A 95 -28.11 1.44 -10.25
C SER A 95 -26.65 1.33 -10.70
N ASP A 96 -25.73 0.90 -9.83
CA ASP A 96 -24.29 0.85 -10.14
C ASP A 96 -23.88 -0.39 -10.93
N HIS A 97 -24.69 -1.46 -10.89
CA HIS A 97 -24.47 -2.69 -11.67
C HIS A 97 -25.41 -2.81 -12.88
N HIS A 98 -26.49 -2.03 -12.90
CA HIS A 98 -27.35 -1.92 -14.08
C HIS A 98 -27.10 -0.55 -14.68
N ALA A 99 -26.10 -0.47 -15.56
CA ALA A 99 -26.01 0.65 -16.49
C ALA A 99 -27.33 0.68 -17.27
N LYS A 100 -28.29 1.47 -16.79
CA LYS A 100 -29.59 1.63 -17.43
C LYS A 100 -29.31 2.08 -18.85
N THR A 101 -29.69 1.29 -19.85
CA THR A 101 -29.62 1.71 -21.26
C THR A 101 -30.70 2.75 -21.58
N GLY A 102 -30.71 3.86 -20.84
CA GLY A 102 -31.73 4.91 -20.87
C GLY A 102 -33.04 4.50 -20.18
N ASN A 103 -34.01 5.41 -20.19
CA ASN A 103 -35.38 5.20 -19.66
C ASN A 103 -36.19 4.12 -20.43
N TYR A 104 -35.55 3.35 -21.31
CA TYR A 104 -36.18 2.41 -22.25
C TYR A 104 -35.78 0.96 -22.03
N GLU A 105 -35.12 0.64 -20.92
CA GLU A 105 -34.82 -0.74 -20.55
C GLU A 105 -36.10 -1.40 -20.00
N VAL A 106 -36.96 -1.82 -20.92
CA VAL A 106 -38.13 -2.67 -20.65
C VAL A 106 -37.60 -4.04 -20.26
N PHE A 107 -37.34 -4.25 -18.97
CA PHE A 107 -37.57 -5.58 -18.41
C PHE A 107 -39.09 -5.71 -18.36
N PRO A 108 -39.74 -6.59 -19.16
CA PRO A 108 -41.10 -6.98 -18.88
C PRO A 108 -41.08 -7.80 -17.59
N LEU A 109 -40.89 -7.12 -16.45
CA LEU A 109 -41.40 -7.52 -15.16
C LEU A 109 -42.92 -7.47 -15.30
N THR A 110 -43.43 -8.43 -16.07
CA THR A 110 -44.84 -8.68 -16.34
C THR A 110 -45.40 -9.32 -15.09
N GLU A 111 -45.40 -8.55 -14.01
CA GLU A 111 -45.95 -8.92 -12.74
C GLU A 111 -47.35 -9.49 -12.99
N LYS A 112 -47.57 -10.71 -12.47
CA LYS A 112 -48.87 -11.35 -12.55
C LYS A 112 -49.68 -10.88 -11.35
N VAL A 113 -50.65 -10.01 -11.60
CA VAL A 113 -51.53 -9.44 -10.58
C VAL A 113 -52.93 -10.07 -10.65
N THR A 114 -53.64 -10.08 -9.54
CA THR A 114 -55.05 -10.49 -9.51
C THR A 114 -56.01 -9.39 -9.93
N SER A 115 -55.54 -8.14 -9.88
CA SER A 115 -56.23 -6.94 -10.36
C SER A 115 -55.19 -5.90 -10.74
N LEU A 116 -55.42 -5.19 -11.84
CA LEU A 116 -54.58 -4.03 -12.18
C LEU A 116 -54.75 -2.91 -11.12
N PRO A 117 -53.66 -2.24 -10.72
CA PRO A 117 -53.77 -1.06 -9.87
C PRO A 117 -54.45 0.09 -10.64
N ALA A 118 -54.83 1.16 -9.94
CA ALA A 118 -55.31 2.37 -10.59
C ALA A 118 -54.29 2.87 -11.63
N ALA A 119 -54.77 3.19 -12.83
CA ALA A 119 -53.92 3.80 -13.84
C ALA A 119 -53.47 5.19 -13.35
N GLY A 120 -52.20 5.52 -13.61
CA GLY A 120 -51.59 6.77 -13.13
C GLY A 120 -50.21 6.99 -13.74
N ALA A 121 -49.66 8.19 -13.60
CA ALA A 121 -48.35 8.60 -14.14
C ALA A 121 -47.23 7.61 -13.77
N ASP A 122 -47.20 7.12 -12.53
CA ASP A 122 -46.22 6.14 -12.03
C ASP A 122 -46.27 4.78 -12.77
N ASN A 123 -47.36 4.52 -13.49
CA ASN A 123 -47.58 3.26 -14.19
C ASN A 123 -47.43 3.37 -15.71
N VAL A 124 -47.28 4.57 -16.29
CA VAL A 124 -47.18 4.75 -17.75
C VAL A 124 -46.05 3.91 -18.35
N GLY A 125 -46.36 3.18 -19.42
CA GLY A 125 -45.41 2.29 -20.11
C GLY A 125 -45.20 0.93 -19.43
N ARG A 126 -45.72 0.70 -18.21
CA ARG A 126 -45.66 -0.62 -17.57
C ARG A 126 -46.54 -1.62 -18.29
N ILE A 127 -46.03 -2.83 -18.49
CA ILE A 127 -46.76 -3.98 -19.04
C ILE A 127 -47.04 -4.97 -17.90
N MET A 128 -48.30 -5.28 -17.64
CA MET A 128 -48.74 -6.18 -16.57
C MET A 128 -49.57 -7.36 -17.09
N ARG A 129 -49.56 -8.47 -16.34
CA ARG A 129 -50.41 -9.64 -16.59
C ARG A 129 -51.49 -9.72 -15.52
N GLU A 130 -52.74 -9.53 -15.89
CA GLU A 130 -53.86 -9.72 -14.96
C GLU A 130 -54.42 -11.13 -15.07
N ARG A 131 -54.61 -11.81 -13.94
CA ARG A 131 -55.41 -13.03 -13.84
C ARG A 131 -56.26 -12.97 -12.57
N SER A 132 -57.56 -12.74 -12.73
CA SER A 132 -58.50 -12.51 -11.61
C SER A 132 -58.73 -13.70 -10.68
N GLY A 133 -58.28 -14.90 -11.07
CA GLY A 133 -58.38 -16.10 -10.23
C GLY A 133 -57.85 -17.36 -10.90
N VAL A 134 -57.86 -18.47 -10.17
CA VAL A 134 -57.50 -19.79 -10.71
C VAL A 134 -58.49 -20.16 -11.82
N GLY A 135 -57.98 -20.65 -12.96
CA GLY A 135 -58.81 -21.04 -14.11
C GLY A 135 -59.33 -19.88 -14.96
N GLN A 136 -59.06 -18.62 -14.61
CA GLN A 136 -59.41 -17.46 -15.43
C GLN A 136 -58.32 -17.17 -16.47
N ALA A 137 -58.72 -16.54 -17.57
CA ALA A 137 -57.80 -16.11 -18.61
C ALA A 137 -56.79 -15.08 -18.07
N THR A 138 -55.58 -15.11 -18.63
CA THR A 138 -54.58 -14.06 -18.39
C THR A 138 -54.71 -12.99 -19.45
N LYS A 139 -54.87 -11.73 -19.02
CA LYS A 139 -54.80 -10.56 -19.89
C LYS A 139 -53.41 -9.94 -19.81
N VAL A 140 -52.90 -9.42 -20.92
CA VAL A 140 -51.72 -8.57 -20.95
C VAL A 140 -52.19 -7.15 -21.23
N CYS A 141 -51.83 -6.21 -20.35
CA CYS A 141 -52.23 -4.80 -20.46
C CYS A 141 -51.01 -3.87 -20.36
N ILE A 142 -51.09 -2.72 -21.02
CA ILE A 142 -50.10 -1.63 -20.93
C ILE A 142 -50.80 -0.36 -20.42
N CYS A 143 -50.19 0.35 -19.48
CA CYS A 143 -50.73 1.64 -19.04
C CYS A 143 -50.27 2.74 -20.00
N MET A 144 -51.22 3.53 -20.50
CA MET A 144 -50.98 4.61 -21.45
C MET A 144 -51.55 5.92 -20.90
N GLU A 145 -50.88 7.02 -21.24
CA GLU A 145 -51.40 8.37 -21.06
C GLU A 145 -52.21 8.75 -22.31
N ASN A 146 -53.42 9.24 -22.09
CA ASN A 146 -54.31 9.73 -23.14
C ASN A 146 -54.16 11.25 -23.32
N ALA A 147 -54.86 11.81 -24.29
CA ALA A 147 -54.70 13.22 -24.69
C ALA A 147 -55.13 14.28 -23.65
N ALA A 148 -55.60 13.89 -22.46
CA ALA A 148 -56.07 14.78 -21.41
C ALA A 148 -55.36 14.55 -20.06
N ASP A 149 -54.10 14.10 -20.09
CA ASP A 149 -53.33 13.66 -18.91
C ASP A 149 -54.08 12.58 -18.09
N GLY A 150 -55.00 11.87 -18.75
CA GLY A 150 -55.72 10.74 -18.19
C GLY A 150 -54.92 9.46 -18.43
N TYR A 151 -55.00 8.53 -17.49
CA TYR A 151 -54.27 7.27 -17.57
C TYR A 151 -55.24 6.11 -17.70
N GLU A 152 -54.93 5.15 -18.57
CA GLU A 152 -55.74 3.96 -18.76
C GLU A 152 -54.91 2.71 -18.99
N TRP A 153 -55.49 1.55 -18.65
CA TRP A 153 -54.93 0.24 -18.98
C TRP A 153 -55.52 -0.24 -20.30
N VAL A 154 -54.67 -0.36 -21.31
CA VAL A 154 -55.04 -0.88 -22.63
C VAL A 154 -54.68 -2.36 -22.70
N GLN A 155 -55.67 -3.23 -22.93
CA GLN A 155 -55.44 -4.66 -23.14
C GLN A 155 -54.83 -4.89 -24.53
N ILE A 156 -53.68 -5.55 -24.57
CA ILE A 156 -52.97 -5.90 -25.81
C ILE A 156 -53.08 -7.39 -26.17
N GLY A 157 -53.54 -8.23 -25.23
CA GLY A 157 -53.77 -9.65 -25.49
C GLY A 157 -54.49 -10.36 -24.35
N ILE A 158 -55.08 -11.51 -24.64
CA ILE A 158 -55.72 -12.40 -23.67
C ILE A 158 -55.46 -13.86 -24.07
N SER A 159 -55.20 -14.72 -23.10
CA SER A 159 -55.09 -16.17 -23.35
C SER A 159 -56.49 -16.76 -23.62
N THR A 160 -56.64 -17.44 -24.75
CA THR A 160 -57.84 -18.22 -25.13
C THR A 160 -57.78 -19.64 -24.63
#